data_AF-A0A844MZX6-F1
#
_entry.id   AF-A0A844MZX6-F1
#
_cell.length_a   1.000
_cell.length_b   1.000
_cell.length_c   1.000
_cell.angle_alpha   90.00
_cell.angle_beta   90.00
_cell.angle_gamma   90.00
#
_symmetry.space_group_name_H-M   'P 1'
#
loop_
_entity.id
_entity.type
_entity.pdbx_description
1 polymer ?
#
loop_
_entity_poly.entity_id
_entity_poly.type
_entity_poly.pdbx_seq_one_letter_code
_entity_poly.pdbx_strand_id
1 'polypeptide(L)'
;MLTHRQSSDEFNQLLQTFNVWINLSQASCDYLLLLLDIWVKAFEEFTQKLVNSQNQGETLNNWQDFLRNWSSIFDTVFARSFGSEDALQIQGKFLNAAIAWRLQQQQLVEMFLKMNNQPTRSELDELHRSLYELRKDVKSLKKALLQSQSDVQIE
;
A
#
# COMPACT_ATOMS: atom_id res chain seq x y z
N MET A 1 -26.01 10.57 28.77
CA MET A 1 -24.68 11.18 28.55
C MET A 1 -23.71 10.25 27.80
N LEU A 2 -23.65 8.95 28.09
CA LEU A 2 -22.72 8.01 27.44
C LEU A 2 -22.96 7.83 25.92
N THR A 3 -24.22 7.76 25.49
CA THR A 3 -24.61 7.61 24.07
C THR A 3 -24.27 8.83 23.21
N HIS A 4 -24.40 10.04 23.76
CA HIS A 4 -24.04 11.28 23.06
C HIS A 4 -22.52 11.44 22.90
N ARG A 5 -21.74 10.96 23.87
CA ARG A 5 -20.27 10.98 23.80
C ARG A 5 -19.76 9.98 22.76
N GLN A 6 -20.31 8.77 22.76
CA GLN A 6 -19.98 7.73 21.78
C GLN A 6 -20.30 8.15 20.35
N SER A 7 -21.47 8.75 20.12
CA SER A 7 -21.84 9.28 18.79
C SER A 7 -20.94 10.43 18.32
N SER A 8 -20.47 11.28 19.25
CA SER A 8 -19.49 12.33 18.94
C SER A 8 -18.13 11.76 18.56
N ASP A 9 -17.69 10.68 19.20
CA ASP A 9 -16.40 10.04 18.93
C ASP A 9 -16.42 9.30 17.58
N GLU A 10 -17.51 8.61 17.26
CA GLU A 10 -17.73 7.96 15.95
C GLU A 10 -17.76 8.99 14.79
N PHE A 11 -18.44 10.12 15.00
CA PHE A 11 -18.47 11.21 14.02
C PHE A 11 -17.07 11.81 13.78
N ASN A 12 -16.30 12.04 14.85
CA ASN A 12 -14.93 12.52 14.73
C ASN A 12 -14.03 11.52 13.97
N GLN A 13 -14.20 10.22 14.21
CA GLN A 13 -13.47 9.17 13.49
C GLN A 13 -13.81 9.13 11.99
N LEU A 14 -15.08 9.32 11.62
CA LEU A 14 -15.49 9.47 10.23
C LEU A 14 -14.83 10.67 9.56
N LEU A 15 -14.82 11.84 10.22
CA LEU A 15 -14.16 13.04 9.70
C LEU A 15 -12.65 12.83 9.50
N GLN A 16 -11.98 12.18 10.46
CA GLN A 16 -10.57 11.82 10.31
C GLN A 16 -10.36 10.91 9.10
N THR A 17 -11.23 9.94 8.88
CA THR A 17 -11.11 9.04 7.72
C THR A 17 -11.30 9.79 6.40
N PHE A 18 -12.28 10.70 6.33
CA PHE A 18 -12.45 11.57 5.17
C PHE A 18 -11.22 12.43 4.89
N ASN A 19 -10.58 12.97 5.93
CA ASN A 19 -9.35 13.74 5.77
C ASN A 19 -8.21 12.89 5.21
N VAL A 20 -8.03 11.65 5.72
CA VAL A 20 -7.01 10.73 5.19
C VAL A 20 -7.32 10.35 3.74
N TRP A 21 -8.59 10.16 3.38
CA TRP A 21 -9.00 9.90 2.01
C TRP A 21 -8.69 11.08 1.08
N ILE A 22 -9.04 12.31 1.47
CA ILE A 22 -8.73 13.53 0.70
C ILE A 22 -7.22 13.65 0.47
N ASN A 23 -6.41 13.41 1.50
CA ASN A 23 -4.96 13.43 1.38
C ASN A 23 -4.45 12.38 0.40
N LEU A 24 -5.00 11.16 0.41
CA LEU A 24 -4.67 10.14 -0.58
C LEU A 24 -5.07 10.60 -1.99
N SER A 25 -6.27 11.14 -2.17
CA SER A 25 -6.75 11.61 -3.47
C SER A 25 -5.85 12.70 -4.04
N GLN A 26 -5.45 13.68 -3.22
CA GLN A 26 -4.52 14.73 -3.63
C GLN A 26 -3.15 14.16 -4.01
N ALA A 27 -2.55 13.35 -3.14
CA ALA A 27 -1.24 12.76 -3.41
C ALA A 27 -1.26 11.82 -4.63
N SER A 28 -2.39 11.17 -4.90
CA SER A 28 -2.59 10.37 -6.12
C SER A 28 -2.62 11.23 -7.37
N CYS A 29 -3.31 12.38 -7.33
CA CYS A 29 -3.31 13.34 -8.44
C CYS A 29 -1.90 13.87 -8.70
N ASP A 30 -1.17 14.27 -7.66
CA ASP A 30 0.21 14.75 -7.79
C ASP A 30 1.13 13.70 -8.43
N TYR A 31 1.00 12.44 -8.00
CA TYR A 31 1.76 11.33 -8.57
C TYR A 31 1.39 11.06 -10.04
N LEU A 32 0.10 11.12 -10.39
CA LEU A 32 -0.35 10.98 -11.78
C LEU A 32 0.15 12.14 -12.66
N LEU A 33 0.15 13.37 -12.15
CA LEU A 33 0.70 14.53 -12.85
C LEU A 33 2.20 14.38 -13.10
N LEU A 34 2.96 13.89 -12.12
CA LEU A 34 4.37 13.56 -12.29
C LEU A 34 4.58 12.55 -13.43
N LEU A 35 3.80 11.47 -13.46
CA LEU A 35 3.91 10.48 -14.55
C LEU A 35 3.58 11.10 -15.91
N LEU A 36 2.50 11.87 -16.00
CA LEU A 36 2.08 12.55 -17.24
C LEU A 36 3.16 13.52 -17.75
N ASP A 37 3.78 14.28 -16.86
CA ASP A 37 4.89 15.18 -17.21
C ASP A 37 6.07 14.42 -17.83
N ILE A 38 6.42 13.25 -17.28
CA ILE A 38 7.45 12.37 -17.85
C ILE A 38 7.08 11.90 -19.25
N TRP A 39 5.81 11.50 -19.46
CA TRP A 39 5.31 11.10 -20.78
C TRP A 39 5.40 12.24 -21.80
N VAL A 40 5.01 13.45 -21.41
CA VAL A 40 5.06 14.64 -22.27
C VAL A 40 6.51 14.97 -22.64
N LYS A 41 7.44 14.97 -21.68
CA LYS A 41 8.87 15.23 -21.92
C LYS A 41 9.49 14.18 -22.85
N ALA A 42 9.19 12.90 -22.63
CA ALA A 42 9.69 11.83 -23.49
C ALA A 42 9.16 11.96 -24.92
N PHE A 43 7.89 12.34 -25.08
CA PHE A 43 7.29 12.59 -26.38
C PHE A 43 7.92 13.80 -27.09
N GLU A 44 8.19 14.88 -26.35
CA GLU A 44 8.87 16.05 -26.88
C GLU A 44 10.29 15.70 -27.37
N GLU A 45 11.10 15.02 -26.56
CA GLU A 45 12.46 14.60 -26.98
C GLU A 45 12.42 13.65 -28.19
N PHE A 46 11.43 12.76 -28.24
CA PHE A 46 11.26 11.84 -29.37
C PHE A 46 10.91 12.57 -30.67
N THR A 47 9.94 13.47 -30.64
CA THR A 47 9.53 14.25 -31.82
C THR A 47 10.67 15.14 -32.33
N GLN A 48 11.45 15.76 -31.44
CA GLN A 48 12.64 16.52 -31.82
C GLN A 48 13.67 15.63 -32.52
N LYS A 49 13.94 14.42 -32.01
CA LYS A 49 14.85 13.46 -32.64
C LYS A 49 14.37 13.04 -34.05
N LEU A 50 13.07 12.81 -34.22
CA LEU A 50 12.49 12.46 -35.53
C LEU A 50 12.65 13.58 -36.56
N VAL A 51 12.38 14.83 -36.16
CA VAL A 51 12.54 16.00 -37.05
C VAL A 51 14.00 16.14 -37.49
N ASN A 52 14.95 15.97 -36.56
CA ASN A 52 16.38 16.04 -36.86
C ASN A 52 16.84 14.91 -37.80
N SER A 53 16.34 13.69 -37.61
CA SER A 53 16.62 12.52 -38.47
C SER A 53 16.14 12.74 -39.90
N GLN A 54 14.93 13.28 -40.09
CA GLN A 54 14.42 13.61 -41.43
C GLN A 54 15.28 14.67 -42.14
N ASN A 55 15.72 15.71 -41.40
CA ASN A 55 16.60 16.74 -41.95
C ASN A 55 17.97 16.20 -42.39
N GLN A 56 18.39 15.06 -41.83
CA GLN A 56 19.65 14.37 -42.16
C GLN A 56 19.48 13.29 -43.25
N GLY A 57 18.27 13.09 -43.78
CA GLY A 57 17.98 12.08 -44.81
C GLY A 57 17.91 10.64 -44.27
N GLU A 58 17.93 10.46 -42.95
CA GLU A 58 17.79 9.17 -42.29
C GLU A 58 16.29 8.85 -42.09
N THR A 59 15.77 7.88 -42.83
CA THR A 59 14.40 7.40 -42.68
C THR A 59 14.35 6.19 -41.74
N LEU A 60 13.50 6.25 -40.71
CA LEU A 60 13.15 5.09 -39.89
C LEU A 60 12.31 4.12 -40.73
N ASN A 61 12.99 3.23 -41.46
CA ASN A 61 12.34 2.32 -42.41
C ASN A 61 11.67 1.10 -41.76
N ASN A 62 11.85 0.87 -40.47
CA ASN A 62 11.33 -0.29 -39.75
C ASN A 62 10.63 0.11 -38.44
N TRP A 63 9.40 -0.40 -38.24
CA TRP A 63 8.61 -0.24 -37.03
C TRP A 63 9.36 -0.70 -35.75
N GLN A 64 10.20 -1.72 -35.86
CA GLN A 64 11.01 -2.19 -34.73
C GLN A 64 12.06 -1.16 -34.30
N ASP A 65 12.67 -0.46 -35.26
CA ASP A 65 13.67 0.57 -34.97
C ASP A 65 13.01 1.82 -34.40
N PHE A 66 11.78 2.13 -34.84
CA PHE A 66 10.95 3.17 -34.21
C PHE A 66 10.68 2.84 -32.74
N LEU A 67 10.19 1.65 -32.42
CA LEU A 67 9.88 1.24 -31.04
C LEU A 67 11.13 1.20 -30.15
N ARG A 68 12.27 0.76 -30.68
CA ARG A 68 13.54 0.75 -29.96
C ARG A 68 14.00 2.17 -29.62
N ASN A 69 13.93 3.08 -30.58
CA ASN A 69 14.28 4.49 -30.38
C ASN A 69 13.33 5.17 -29.38
N TRP A 70 12.03 4.92 -29.51
CA TRP A 70 11.02 5.39 -28.55
C TRP A 70 11.34 4.91 -27.13
N SER A 71 11.52 3.60 -26.96
CA SER A 71 11.76 3.00 -25.64
C SER A 71 13.04 3.54 -25.01
N SER A 72 14.13 3.66 -25.79
CA SER A 72 15.40 4.19 -25.29
C SER A 72 15.30 5.64 -24.82
N ILE A 73 14.53 6.49 -25.53
CA ILE A 73 14.30 7.88 -25.10
C ILE A 73 13.44 7.92 -23.85
N PHE A 74 12.33 7.17 -23.85
CA PHE A 74 11.44 7.08 -22.71
C PHE A 74 12.20 6.62 -21.47
N ASP A 75 12.97 5.54 -21.54
CA ASP A 75 13.76 5.00 -20.42
C ASP A 75 14.74 6.05 -19.87
N THR A 76 15.37 6.82 -20.75
CA THR A 76 16.33 7.87 -20.35
C THR A 76 15.62 9.02 -19.63
N VAL A 77 14.53 9.53 -20.20
CA VAL A 77 13.74 10.62 -19.62
C VAL A 77 13.08 10.17 -18.32
N PHE A 78 12.57 8.94 -18.28
CA PHE A 78 11.97 8.32 -17.11
C PHE A 78 13.00 8.18 -15.99
N ALA A 79 14.15 7.55 -16.23
CA ALA A 79 15.18 7.38 -15.20
C ALA A 79 15.66 8.72 -14.62
N ARG A 80 15.84 9.74 -15.48
CA ARG A 80 16.24 11.08 -15.06
C ARG A 80 15.17 11.78 -14.23
N SER A 81 13.92 11.77 -14.71
CA SER A 81 12.84 12.56 -14.13
C SER A 81 12.24 11.87 -12.90
N PHE A 82 12.00 10.56 -12.98
CA PHE A 82 11.44 9.76 -11.90
C PHE A 82 12.41 9.58 -10.73
N GLY A 83 13.72 9.58 -11.01
CA GLY A 83 14.79 9.53 -10.00
C GLY A 83 15.18 10.89 -9.41
N SER A 84 14.54 11.99 -9.84
CA SER A 84 14.82 13.31 -9.29
C SER A 84 14.32 13.43 -7.85
N GLU A 85 14.98 14.29 -7.05
CA GLU A 85 14.60 14.52 -5.65
C GLU A 85 13.14 14.96 -5.52
N ASP A 86 12.67 15.86 -6.38
CA ASP A 86 11.28 16.33 -6.40
C ASP A 86 10.30 15.18 -6.68
N ALA A 87 10.64 14.30 -7.65
CA ALA A 87 9.84 13.13 -7.97
C ALA A 87 9.80 12.12 -6.82
N LEU A 88 10.91 11.90 -6.12
CA LEU A 88 10.98 11.03 -4.94
C LEU A 88 10.14 11.57 -3.78
N GLN A 89 10.09 12.90 -3.59
CA GLN A 89 9.21 13.51 -2.59
C GLN A 89 7.72 13.29 -2.91
N ILE A 90 7.32 13.44 -4.17
CA ILE A 90 5.93 13.17 -4.60
C ILE A 90 5.60 11.68 -4.39
N GLN A 91 6.50 10.78 -4.79
CA GLN A 91 6.35 9.33 -4.57
C GLN A 91 6.20 9.00 -3.08
N GLY A 92 7.06 9.58 -2.23
CA GLY A 92 7.01 9.39 -0.78
C GLY A 92 5.70 9.89 -0.18
N LYS A 93 5.21 11.06 -0.58
CA LYS A 93 3.92 11.60 -0.14
C LYS A 93 2.77 10.66 -0.52
N PHE A 94 2.74 10.19 -1.76
CA PHE A 94 1.74 9.23 -2.23
C PHE A 94 1.78 7.91 -1.42
N LEU A 95 2.97 7.32 -1.25
CA LEU A 95 3.11 6.06 -0.52
C LEU A 95 2.67 6.20 0.94
N ASN A 96 3.08 7.28 1.60
CA ASN A 96 2.68 7.56 2.98
C ASN A 96 1.17 7.74 3.12
N ALA A 97 0.54 8.49 2.19
CA ALA A 97 -0.90 8.68 2.18
C ALA A 97 -1.64 7.35 1.92
N ALA A 98 -1.12 6.49 1.04
CA ALA A 98 -1.70 5.18 0.75
C ALA A 98 -1.64 4.22 1.95
N ILE A 99 -0.52 4.21 2.68
CA ILE A 99 -0.38 3.42 3.91
C ILE A 99 -1.32 3.94 4.99
N ALA A 100 -1.40 5.27 5.18
CA ALA A 100 -2.31 5.87 6.14
C ALA A 100 -3.77 5.54 5.84
N TRP A 101 -4.17 5.62 4.56
CA TRP A 101 -5.51 5.23 4.12
C TRP A 101 -5.80 3.75 4.38
N ARG A 102 -4.85 2.86 4.07
CA ARG A 102 -5.01 1.42 4.31
C ARG A 102 -5.26 1.10 5.78
N LEU A 103 -4.57 1.78 6.69
CA LEU A 103 -4.78 1.63 8.13
C LEU A 103 -6.17 2.12 8.56
N GLN A 104 -6.60 3.30 8.08
CA GLN A 104 -7.92 3.84 8.38
C GLN A 104 -9.05 2.99 7.79
N GLN A 105 -8.86 2.47 6.57
CA GLN A 105 -9.82 1.60 5.91
C GLN A 105 -10.05 0.30 6.70
N GLN A 106 -9.00 -0.29 7.30
CA GLN A 106 -9.16 -1.44 8.19
C GLN A 106 -10.01 -1.07 9.42
N GLN A 107 -9.77 0.08 10.04
CA GLN A 107 -10.54 0.52 11.21
C GLN A 107 -12.02 0.77 10.87
N LEU A 108 -12.30 1.38 9.72
CA LEU A 108 -13.67 1.57 9.25
C LEU A 108 -14.39 0.24 9.03
N VAL A 109 -13.72 -0.73 8.41
CA VAL A 109 -14.31 -2.06 8.17
C VAL A 109 -14.61 -2.75 9.50
N GLU A 110 -13.70 -2.70 10.47
CA GLU A 110 -13.94 -3.28 11.80
C GLU A 110 -15.10 -2.58 12.53
N MET A 111 -15.20 -1.24 12.45
CA MET A 111 -16.33 -0.49 13.01
C MET A 111 -17.65 -0.93 12.36
N PHE A 112 -17.69 -1.05 11.03
CA PHE A 112 -18.88 -1.50 10.30
C PHE A 112 -19.28 -2.93 10.68
N LEU A 113 -18.32 -3.85 10.80
CA LEU A 113 -18.58 -5.22 11.22
C LEU A 113 -19.16 -5.27 12.64
N LYS A 114 -18.61 -4.50 13.59
CA LYS A 114 -19.14 -4.39 14.96
C LYS A 114 -20.57 -3.89 14.98
N MET A 115 -20.89 -2.84 14.21
CA MET A 115 -22.25 -2.31 14.12
C MET A 115 -23.26 -3.33 13.57
N ASN A 116 -22.81 -4.28 12.73
CA ASN A 116 -23.63 -5.33 12.14
C ASN A 116 -23.56 -6.66 12.90
N ASN A 117 -23.01 -6.67 14.13
CA ASN A 117 -22.80 -7.88 14.94
C ASN A 117 -22.05 -9.00 14.18
N GLN A 118 -21.13 -8.62 13.29
CA GLN A 118 -20.28 -9.55 12.56
C GLN A 118 -18.92 -9.66 13.27
N PRO A 119 -18.30 -10.85 13.28
CA PRO A 119 -16.99 -11.03 13.89
C PRO A 119 -15.94 -10.16 13.18
N THR A 120 -15.15 -9.43 13.96
CA THR A 120 -14.04 -8.65 13.43
C THR A 120 -12.77 -9.47 13.28
N ARG A 121 -11.84 -9.00 12.45
CA ARG A 121 -10.52 -9.63 12.30
C ARG A 121 -9.75 -9.67 13.61
N SER A 122 -9.77 -8.57 14.35
CA SER A 122 -9.11 -8.45 15.66
C SER A 122 -9.64 -9.48 16.66
N GLU A 123 -10.96 -9.66 16.74
CA GLU A 123 -11.59 -10.68 17.59
C GLU A 123 -11.21 -12.10 17.15
N LEU A 124 -11.19 -12.38 15.84
CA LEU A 124 -10.79 -13.67 15.31
C LEU A 124 -9.32 -14.00 15.61
N ASP A 125 -8.43 -13.00 15.49
CA ASP A 125 -7.00 -13.14 15.81
C ASP A 125 -6.79 -13.41 17.32
N GLU A 126 -7.57 -12.76 18.19
CA GLU A 126 -7.57 -13.01 19.63
C GLU A 126 -8.03 -14.44 19.97
N LEU A 127 -9.08 -14.92 19.31
CA LEU A 127 -9.55 -16.30 19.46
C LEU A 127 -8.48 -17.30 19.00
N HIS A 128 -7.81 -17.04 17.86
CA HIS A 128 -6.71 -17.87 17.39
C HIS A 128 -5.54 -17.91 18.38
N ARG A 129 -5.17 -16.76 18.95
CA ARG A 129 -4.12 -16.66 19.97
C ARG A 129 -4.49 -17.44 21.22
N SER A 130 -5.71 -17.25 21.72
CA SER A 130 -6.22 -17.95 22.90
C SER A 130 -6.23 -19.46 22.69
N LEU A 131 -6.64 -19.93 21.51
CA LEU A 131 -6.60 -21.34 21.15
C LEU A 131 -5.17 -21.89 21.10
N TYR A 132 -4.22 -21.11 20.59
CA TYR A 132 -2.82 -21.49 20.57
C TYR A 132 -2.23 -21.62 21.98
N GLU A 133 -2.48 -20.64 22.86
CA GLU A 133 -2.04 -20.66 24.26
C GLU A 133 -2.64 -21.86 25.00
N LEU A 134 -3.95 -22.12 24.82
CA LEU A 134 -4.61 -23.28 25.41
C LEU A 134 -4.00 -24.61 24.95
N ARG A 135 -3.67 -24.76 23.66
CA ARG A 135 -2.98 -25.97 23.16
C ARG A 135 -1.61 -26.16 23.80
N LYS A 136 -0.88 -25.08 24.02
CA LYS A 136 0.43 -25.11 24.69
C LYS A 136 0.29 -25.54 26.14
N ASP A 137 -0.69 -24.99 26.87
CA ASP A 137 -0.95 -25.33 28.27
C ASP A 137 -1.36 -26.79 28.41
N VAL A 138 -2.28 -27.27 27.57
CA VAL A 138 -2.67 -28.69 27.53
C VAL A 138 -1.46 -29.60 27.28
N LYS A 139 -0.54 -29.22 26.39
CA LYS A 139 0.69 -29.99 26.14
C LYS A 139 1.61 -29.98 27.36
N SER A 140 1.75 -28.86 28.04
CA SER A 140 2.58 -28.74 29.24
C SER A 140 2.04 -29.57 30.40
N LEU A 141 0.71 -29.53 30.63
CA LEU A 141 0.03 -30.30 31.66
C LEU A 141 0.16 -31.80 31.39
N LYS A 142 -0.04 -32.23 30.13
CA LYS A 142 0.19 -33.64 29.74
C LYS A 142 1.63 -34.09 30.03
N LYS A 143 2.62 -33.23 29.79
CA LYS A 143 4.03 -33.55 30.08
C LYS A 143 4.30 -33.65 31.58
N ALA A 144 3.81 -32.69 32.37
CA ALA A 144 3.97 -32.69 33.82
C ALA A 144 3.30 -33.91 34.47
N LEU A 145 2.12 -34.30 33.97
CA LEU A 145 1.41 -35.50 34.43
C LEU A 145 2.21 -36.78 34.14
N LEU A 146 2.80 -36.89 32.95
CA LEU A 146 3.69 -38.01 32.61
C LEU A 146 4.94 -38.07 33.50
N GLN A 147 5.54 -36.93 33.82
CA GLN A 147 6.72 -36.85 34.70
C GLN A 147 6.37 -37.24 36.14
N SER A 148 5.26 -36.73 36.67
CA SER A 148 4.79 -37.11 38.01
C SER A 148 4.46 -38.60 38.10
N GLN A 149 3.95 -39.20 37.03
CA GLN A 149 3.69 -40.64 36.98
C GLN A 149 4.96 -41.49 36.90
N SER A 150 6.02 -40.99 36.25
CA SER A 150 7.32 -41.68 36.21
C SER A 150 8.08 -41.57 37.53
N ASP A 151 7.98 -40.44 38.24
CA ASP A 151 8.67 -40.24 39.51
C ASP A 151 8.08 -41.13 40.62
N VAL A 152 6.76 -41.36 40.60
CA VAL A 152 6.05 -42.28 41.51
C VAL A 152 6.38 -43.77 41.23
N GLN A 153 6.98 -44.11 40.09
CA GLN A 153 7.39 -45.48 39.76
C GLN A 153 8.87 -45.77 40.06
N ILE A 154 9.66 -44.75 40.44
CA ILE A 154 11.09 -44.88 40.74
C ILE A 154 11.35 -44.84 42.27
N GLU A 155 10.40 -44.36 43.06
CA GLU A 155 10.36 -44.48 44.54
C GLU A 155 9.80 -45.84 44.98
#